data_AF-A0A7Y2C3V6-F1
#
_entry.id   AF-A0A7Y2C3V6-F1
#
_cell.length_a   1.000
_cell.length_b   1.000
_cell.length_c   1.000
_cell.angle_alpha   90.00
_cell.angle_beta   90.00
_cell.angle_gamma   90.00
#
_symmetry.space_group_name_H-M   'P 1'
#
loop_
_entity.id
_entity.type
_entity.pdbx_description
1 polymer ?
#
loop_
_entity_poly.entity_id
_entity_poly.type
_entity_poly.pdbx_seq_one_letter_code
_entity_poly.pdbx_strand_id
1 'polypeptide(L)'
;EDVRRLPWDTLMLVAGGLSLGLAIQETGLMDYFLFHLQEINLPGFLVVMAFALITVFSSNVMSNTAATAILVPAAGLWSLAQPEILPLIIGLSASCALFLPVSTPPNAIAYSTGMVESRDFRLGGISMGVLGPLLAILWVFLIY
;
A
#
# COMPACT_ATOMS: atom_id res chain seq x y z
N GLU A 1 22.41 -27.42 8.23
CA GLU A 1 22.81 -27.05 6.85
C GLU A 1 21.74 -26.21 6.15
N ASP A 2 20.45 -26.45 6.42
CA ASP A 2 19.33 -25.75 5.78
C ASP A 2 19.32 -24.23 6.00
N VAL A 3 19.73 -23.76 7.18
CA VAL A 3 19.85 -22.32 7.50
C VAL A 3 20.79 -21.59 6.55
N ARG A 4 21.84 -22.25 6.05
CA ARG A 4 22.79 -21.64 5.09
C ARG A 4 22.24 -21.53 3.68
N ARG A 5 21.16 -22.27 3.36
CA ARG A 5 20.50 -22.26 2.05
C ARG A 5 19.40 -21.20 1.95
N LEU A 6 19.07 -20.53 3.04
CA LEU A 6 18.07 -19.47 3.03
C LEU A 6 18.55 -18.26 2.21
N PRO A 7 17.65 -17.59 1.46
CA PRO A 7 17.99 -16.41 0.67
C PRO A 7 18.14 -15.19 1.60
N TRP A 8 19.25 -15.15 2.34
CA TRP A 8 19.52 -14.14 3.37
C TRP A 8 19.42 -12.71 2.86
N ASP A 9 19.90 -12.43 1.64
CA ASP A 9 19.81 -11.10 1.04
C ASP A 9 18.35 -10.66 0.86
N THR A 10 17.48 -11.58 0.47
CA THR A 10 16.03 -11.32 0.33
C THR A 10 15.37 -11.14 1.69
N LEU A 11 15.72 -11.97 2.67
CA LEU A 11 15.19 -11.85 4.04
C LEU A 11 15.60 -10.51 4.68
N MET A 12 16.85 -10.09 4.49
CA MET A 12 17.34 -8.79 4.98
C MET A 12 16.67 -7.62 4.27
N LEU A 13 16.42 -7.72 2.96
CA LEU A 13 15.66 -6.73 2.20
C LEU A 13 14.23 -6.59 2.74
N VAL A 14 13.56 -7.71 3.00
CA VAL A 14 12.19 -7.72 3.56
C VAL A 14 12.17 -7.12 4.97
N ALA A 15 13.09 -7.55 5.84
CA ALA A 15 13.22 -7.02 7.18
C ALA A 15 13.48 -5.50 7.20
N GLY A 16 14.32 -5.00 6.29
CA GLY A 16 14.61 -3.57 6.14
C GLY A 16 13.39 -2.73 5.70
N GLY A 17 12.56 -3.25 4.79
CA GLY A 17 11.32 -2.54 4.41
C GLY A 17 10.29 -2.52 5.54
N LEU A 18 10.13 -3.65 6.25
CA LEU A 18 9.23 -3.71 7.40
C LEU A 18 9.68 -2.79 8.54
N SER A 19 10.99 -2.71 8.82
CA SER A 19 11.50 -1.79 9.85
C SER A 19 11.30 -0.32 9.46
N LEU A 20 11.45 0.03 8.18
CA LEU A 20 11.13 1.36 7.67
C LEU A 20 9.63 1.68 7.82
N GLY A 21 8.76 0.71 7.49
CA GLY A 21 7.32 0.85 7.70
C GLY A 21 6.94 1.09 9.16
N LEU A 22 7.56 0.35 10.08
CA LEU A 22 7.39 0.55 11.53
C LEU A 22 7.91 1.93 11.97
N ALA A 23 9.05 2.39 11.46
CA ALA A 23 9.56 3.72 11.78
C ALA A 23 8.61 4.84 11.32
N ILE A 24 8.00 4.72 10.14
CA ILE A 24 6.98 5.68 9.66
C ILE A 24 5.78 5.71 10.60
N GLN A 25 5.37 4.55 11.14
CA GLN A 25 4.28 4.44 12.09
C GLN A 25 4.64 5.02 13.46
N GLU A 26 5.78 4.63 14.04
CA GLU A 26 6.21 5.07 15.37
C GLU A 26 6.53 6.56 15.43
N THR A 27 7.03 7.14 14.34
CA THR A 27 7.30 8.58 14.25
C THR A 27 6.03 9.42 14.08
N GLY A 28 4.88 8.80 13.79
CA GLY A 28 3.63 9.50 13.46
C GLY A 28 3.71 10.27 12.14
N LEU A 29 4.68 9.94 11.27
CA LEU A 29 4.88 10.65 10.00
C LEU A 29 3.65 10.54 9.10
N MET A 30 3.02 9.37 9.07
CA MET A 30 1.80 9.16 8.28
C MET A 30 0.63 9.99 8.83
N ASP A 31 0.43 10.02 10.14
CA ASP A 31 -0.62 10.82 10.79
C ASP A 31 -0.43 12.32 10.53
N TYR A 32 0.83 12.80 10.55
CA TYR A 32 1.16 14.18 10.21
C TYR A 32 0.72 14.56 8.80
N PHE A 33 0.98 13.71 7.80
CA PHE A 33 0.53 13.97 6.42
C PHE A 33 -1.00 13.92 6.28
N LEU A 34 -1.65 12.97 6.96
CA LEU A 34 -3.11 12.82 6.92
C LEU A 34 -3.83 14.00 7.55
N PHE A 35 -3.30 14.56 8.65
CA PHE A 35 -3.82 15.78 9.27
C PHE A 35 -3.85 16.95 8.28
N HIS A 36 -2.74 17.20 7.57
CA HIS A 36 -2.68 18.29 6.59
C HIS A 36 -3.58 18.03 5.38
N LEU A 37 -3.81 16.77 5.02
CA LEU A 37 -4.72 16.41 3.92
C LEU A 37 -6.17 16.81 4.23
N GLN A 38 -6.57 16.87 5.50
CA GLN A 38 -7.93 17.25 5.93
C GLN A 38 -8.22 18.73 5.81
N GLU A 39 -7.18 19.57 5.93
CA GLU A 39 -7.31 21.02 5.77
C GLU A 39 -7.58 21.41 4.31
N ILE A 40 -7.33 20.51 3.37
CA ILE A 40 -7.58 20.73 1.94
C ILE A 40 -9.04 20.39 1.63
N ASN A 41 -9.81 21.41 1.27
CA ASN A 41 -11.20 21.23 0.79
C ASN A 41 -11.20 20.62 -0.62
N LEU A 42 -11.14 19.29 -0.70
CA LEU A 42 -11.19 18.54 -1.94
C LEU A 42 -12.61 18.00 -2.22
N PRO A 43 -13.03 17.95 -3.50
CA PRO A 43 -14.22 17.19 -3.90
C PRO A 43 -14.13 15.73 -3.44
N GLY A 44 -15.24 15.11 -3.06
CA GLY A 44 -15.25 13.74 -2.53
C GLY A 44 -14.57 12.70 -3.42
N PHE A 45 -14.68 12.84 -4.75
CA PHE A 45 -13.98 11.96 -5.70
C PHE A 45 -12.45 12.10 -5.63
N LEU A 46 -11.93 13.32 -5.44
CA LEU A 46 -10.50 13.57 -5.30
C LEU A 46 -9.96 13.01 -3.97
N VAL A 47 -10.77 13.07 -2.89
CA VAL A 47 -10.43 12.43 -1.61
C VAL A 47 -10.27 10.92 -1.81
N VAL A 48 -11.23 10.27 -2.46
CA VAL A 48 -11.17 8.83 -2.75
C VAL A 48 -9.91 8.46 -3.53
N MET A 49 -9.62 9.22 -4.60
CA MET A 49 -8.42 8.99 -5.41
C MET A 49 -7.13 9.19 -4.62
N ALA A 50 -7.06 10.25 -3.79
CA ALA A 50 -5.91 10.53 -2.95
C ALA A 50 -5.65 9.38 -1.96
N PHE A 51 -6.70 8.92 -1.27
CA PHE A 51 -6.59 7.78 -0.35
C PHE A 51 -6.15 6.51 -1.06
N ALA A 52 -6.71 6.20 -2.22
CA ALA A 52 -6.34 5.01 -2.98
C ALA A 52 -4.84 5.04 -3.38
N LEU A 53 -4.36 6.18 -3.90
CA LEU A 53 -2.96 6.35 -4.31
C LEU A 53 -1.99 6.35 -3.13
N ILE A 54 -2.31 7.07 -2.04
CA ILE A 54 -1.51 7.06 -0.81
C ILE A 54 -1.44 5.65 -0.24
N THR A 55 -2.54 4.89 -0.30
CA THR A 55 -2.56 3.50 0.17
C THR A 55 -1.63 2.63 -0.64
N VAL A 56 -1.70 2.65 -1.98
CA VAL A 56 -0.78 1.86 -2.83
C VAL A 56 0.67 2.24 -2.54
N PHE A 57 0.97 3.53 -2.50
CA PHE A 57 2.32 4.00 -2.26
C PHE A 57 2.86 3.53 -0.91
N SER A 58 2.09 3.75 0.15
CA SER A 58 2.45 3.34 1.51
C SER A 58 2.64 1.83 1.59
N SER A 59 1.71 1.07 1.01
CA SER A 59 1.70 -0.39 1.01
C SER A 59 2.83 -1.02 0.18
N ASN A 60 3.56 -0.24 -0.63
CA ASN A 60 4.80 -0.73 -1.25
C ASN A 60 5.99 -0.71 -0.29
N VAL A 61 5.96 0.16 0.73
CA VAL A 61 7.05 0.37 1.69
C VAL A 61 6.78 -0.36 3.01
N MET A 62 5.54 -0.38 3.47
CA MET A 62 5.08 -1.11 4.65
C MET A 62 4.15 -2.27 4.27
N SER A 63 3.80 -3.13 5.22
CA SER A 63 2.85 -4.22 4.93
C SER A 63 1.45 -3.69 4.63
N ASN A 64 0.71 -4.39 3.77
CA ASN A 64 -0.67 -4.02 3.41
C ASN A 64 -1.56 -3.84 4.65
N THR A 65 -1.44 -4.74 5.61
CA THR A 65 -2.19 -4.68 6.87
C THR A 65 -1.83 -3.44 7.69
N ALA A 66 -0.54 -3.08 7.77
CA ALA A 66 -0.12 -1.87 8.48
C ALA A 66 -0.64 -0.60 7.78
N ALA A 67 -0.55 -0.54 6.45
CA ALA A 67 -1.07 0.59 5.68
C ALA A 67 -2.58 0.78 5.89
N THR A 68 -3.36 -0.30 5.80
CA THR A 68 -4.81 -0.26 6.04
C THR A 68 -5.14 0.13 7.48
N ALA A 69 -4.41 -0.39 8.48
CA ALA A 69 -4.64 -0.08 9.89
C ALA A 69 -4.47 1.41 10.23
N ILE A 70 -3.57 2.11 9.51
CA ILE A 70 -3.35 3.55 9.68
C ILE A 70 -4.36 4.36 8.86
N LEU A 71 -4.61 3.99 7.61
CA LEU A 71 -5.38 4.80 6.67
C LEU A 71 -6.90 4.69 6.87
N VAL A 72 -7.42 3.54 7.34
CA VAL A 72 -8.87 3.35 7.57
C VAL A 72 -9.41 4.26 8.69
N PRO A 73 -8.78 4.37 9.87
CA PRO A 73 -9.22 5.34 10.88
C PRO A 73 -9.17 6.78 10.36
N ALA A 74 -8.12 7.12 9.62
CA ALA A 74 -7.99 8.46 9.03
C ALA A 74 -9.10 8.76 8.03
N ALA A 75 -9.52 7.77 7.23
CA ALA A 75 -10.64 7.90 6.30
C ALA A 75 -11.96 8.31 6.99
N GLY A 76 -12.19 7.87 8.23
CA GLY A 76 -13.39 8.22 9.00
C GLY A 76 -13.51 9.72 9.32
N LEU A 77 -12.43 10.48 9.15
CA LEU A 77 -12.41 11.94 9.34
C LEU A 77 -12.99 12.68 8.14
N TRP A 78 -13.19 12.00 7.00
CA TRP A 78 -13.90 12.54 5.85
C TRP A 78 -15.35 12.07 5.83
N SER A 79 -16.28 13.02 5.86
CA SER A 79 -17.71 12.73 5.78
C SER A 79 -18.11 12.48 4.32
N LEU A 80 -17.93 11.25 3.85
CA LEU A 80 -18.63 10.77 2.66
C LEU A 80 -20.08 10.38 3.03
N ALA A 81 -20.98 10.45 2.04
CA ALA A 81 -22.38 10.05 2.20
C ALA A 81 -22.55 8.61 2.69
N GLN A 82 -21.58 7.74 2.36
CA GLN A 82 -21.52 6.36 2.81
C GLN A 82 -20.15 6.09 3.44
N PRO A 83 -20.08 5.78 4.74
CA PRO A 83 -18.81 5.62 5.47
C PRO A 83 -18.03 4.36 5.07
N GLU A 84 -18.65 3.40 4.36
CA GLU A 84 -18.06 2.11 3.98
C GLU A 84 -17.17 2.21 2.73
N ILE A 85 -17.38 3.21 1.87
CA ILE A 85 -16.70 3.34 0.57
C ILE A 85 -15.20 3.46 0.74
N LEU A 86 -14.72 4.42 1.56
CA LEU A 86 -13.29 4.69 1.69
C LEU A 86 -12.51 3.49 2.28
N PRO A 87 -12.96 2.87 3.39
CA PRO A 87 -12.30 1.69 3.95
C PRO A 87 -12.18 0.52 2.96
N LEU A 88 -13.22 0.26 2.16
CA LEU A 88 -13.19 -0.76 1.11
C LEU A 88 -12.13 -0.44 0.04
N ILE A 89 -12.11 0.80 -0.44
CA ILE A 89 -11.15 1.25 -1.45
C ILE A 89 -9.72 1.17 -0.91
N ILE A 90 -9.49 1.54 0.35
CA ILE A 90 -8.19 1.41 1.01
C ILE A 90 -7.76 -0.06 1.08
N GLY A 91 -8.62 -0.97 1.57
CA GLY A 91 -8.28 -2.39 1.67
C GLY A 91 -7.93 -3.02 0.31
N LEU A 92 -8.71 -2.72 -0.71
CA LEU A 92 -8.47 -3.20 -2.08
C LEU A 92 -7.21 -2.59 -2.69
N SER A 93 -6.98 -1.28 -2.50
CA SER A 93 -5.80 -0.58 -3.02
C SER A 93 -4.52 -1.06 -2.34
N ALA A 94 -4.52 -1.31 -1.02
CA ALA A 94 -3.37 -1.86 -0.31
C ALA A 94 -2.91 -3.20 -0.92
N SER A 95 -3.86 -4.01 -1.37
CA SER A 95 -3.58 -5.30 -2.00
C SER A 95 -2.93 -5.18 -3.39
N CYS A 96 -2.87 -3.99 -3.98
CA CYS A 96 -2.31 -3.74 -5.31
C CYS A 96 -0.82 -3.32 -5.29
N ALA A 97 -0.16 -3.36 -4.14
CA ALA A 97 1.25 -2.98 -3.98
C ALA A 97 2.22 -4.03 -4.51
N LEU A 98 2.62 -3.90 -5.79
CA LEU A 98 3.49 -4.85 -6.50
C LEU A 98 4.79 -4.23 -7.04
N PHE A 99 5.17 -3.02 -6.62
CA PHE A 99 6.29 -2.28 -7.20
C PHE A 99 7.66 -2.73 -6.69
N LEU A 100 7.75 -3.21 -5.44
CA LEU A 100 9.02 -3.65 -4.86
C LEU A 100 8.99 -5.14 -4.50
N PRO A 101 10.16 -5.83 -4.52
CA PRO A 101 10.29 -7.19 -4.00
C PRO A 101 9.90 -7.31 -2.52
N VAL A 102 10.14 -6.25 -1.73
CA VAL A 102 9.83 -6.20 -0.30
C VAL A 102 8.35 -6.03 0.02
N SER A 103 7.54 -5.57 -0.94
CA SER A 103 6.16 -5.16 -0.66
C SER A 103 5.29 -6.32 -0.16
N THR A 104 5.49 -7.54 -0.68
CA THR A 104 4.71 -8.72 -0.27
C THR A 104 5.53 -10.02 -0.31
N PRO A 105 5.18 -11.04 0.50
CA PRO A 105 5.87 -12.33 0.48
C PRO A 105 5.92 -13.01 -0.90
N PRO A 106 4.86 -13.01 -1.74
CA PRO A 106 4.93 -13.56 -3.09
C PRO A 106 6.00 -12.88 -3.96
N ASN A 107 6.14 -11.55 -3.87
CA ASN A 107 7.17 -10.82 -4.61
C ASN A 107 8.58 -11.21 -4.12
N ALA A 108 8.77 -11.33 -2.81
CA ALA A 108 10.04 -11.76 -2.22
C ALA A 108 10.41 -13.19 -2.64
N ILE A 109 9.44 -14.11 -2.66
CA ILE A 109 9.65 -15.49 -3.12
C ILE A 109 10.07 -15.50 -4.60
N ALA A 110 9.35 -14.78 -5.46
CA ALA A 110 9.70 -14.67 -6.88
C ALA A 110 11.13 -14.10 -7.08
N TYR A 111 11.48 -13.04 -6.35
CA TYR A 111 12.81 -12.45 -6.39
C TYR A 111 13.91 -13.41 -5.90
N SER A 112 13.65 -14.20 -4.85
CA SER A 112 14.61 -15.17 -4.31
C SER A 112 14.96 -16.31 -5.27
N THR A 113 14.20 -16.52 -6.35
CA THR A 113 14.53 -17.51 -7.39
C THR A 113 15.77 -17.14 -8.20
N GLY A 114 16.17 -15.87 -8.19
CA GLY A 114 17.25 -15.34 -9.03
C GLY A 114 16.89 -15.23 -10.52
N MET A 115 15.65 -15.57 -10.91
CA MET A 115 15.17 -15.47 -12.30
C MET A 115 14.58 -14.09 -12.64
N VAL A 116 14.37 -13.24 -11.63
CA VAL A 116 13.70 -11.95 -11.75
C VAL A 116 14.52 -10.89 -11.00
N GLU A 117 14.82 -9.78 -11.65
CA GLU A 117 15.51 -8.64 -11.03
C GLU A 117 14.51 -7.65 -10.43
N SER A 118 14.96 -6.79 -9.51
CA SER A 118 14.13 -5.73 -8.91
C SER A 118 13.54 -4.77 -9.97
N ARG A 119 14.18 -4.68 -11.14
CA ARG A 119 13.74 -3.83 -12.26
C ARG A 119 12.50 -4.38 -12.95
N ASP A 120 12.31 -5.69 -12.95
CA ASP A 120 11.21 -6.38 -13.62
C ASP A 120 9.87 -6.13 -12.91
N PHE A 121 9.93 -5.91 -11.59
CA PHE A 121 8.77 -5.54 -10.78
C PHE A 121 8.22 -4.14 -11.12
N ARG A 122 9.01 -3.24 -11.74
CA ARG A 122 8.56 -1.87 -11.99
C ARG A 122 7.39 -1.80 -12.97
N LEU A 123 7.42 -2.58 -14.05
CA LEU A 123 6.34 -2.56 -15.04
C LEU A 123 5.04 -3.12 -14.45
N GLY A 124 5.12 -4.28 -13.79
CA GLY A 124 3.98 -4.88 -13.10
C GLY A 124 3.46 -3.95 -11.99
N GLY A 125 4.35 -3.39 -11.18
CA GLY A 125 4.02 -2.47 -10.10
C GLY A 125 3.37 -1.17 -10.56
N ILE A 126 3.85 -0.54 -11.63
CA ILE A 126 3.21 0.67 -12.18
C ILE A 126 1.84 0.32 -12.75
N SER A 127 1.76 -0.77 -13.53
CA SER A 127 0.47 -1.18 -14.11
C SER A 127 -0.56 -1.47 -13.03
N MET A 128 -0.21 -2.21 -11.98
CA MET A 128 -1.14 -2.57 -10.92
C MET A 128 -1.38 -1.43 -9.93
N GLY A 129 -0.38 -0.60 -9.69
CA GLY A 129 -0.50 0.59 -8.85
C GLY A 129 -1.39 1.68 -9.46
N VAL A 130 -1.61 1.66 -10.78
CA VAL A 130 -2.57 2.54 -11.46
C VAL A 130 -3.90 1.83 -11.69
N LEU A 131 -3.89 0.66 -12.34
CA LEU A 131 -5.13 -0.05 -12.70
C LEU A 131 -5.85 -0.60 -11.47
N GLY A 132 -5.13 -1.11 -10.47
CA GLY A 132 -5.71 -1.69 -9.27
C GLY A 132 -6.60 -0.71 -8.51
N PRO A 133 -6.09 0.46 -8.08
CA PRO A 133 -6.91 1.51 -7.45
C PRO A 133 -8.08 1.97 -8.31
N LEU A 134 -7.87 2.16 -9.61
CA LEU A 134 -8.94 2.61 -10.52
C LEU A 134 -10.08 1.58 -10.59
N LEU A 135 -9.73 0.29 -10.71
CA LEU A 135 -10.71 -0.80 -10.71
C LEU A 135 -11.38 -0.97 -9.35
N ALA A 136 -10.65 -0.81 -8.25
CA ALA A 136 -11.20 -0.85 -6.91
C ALA A 136 -12.23 0.26 -6.69
N ILE A 137 -11.90 1.49 -7.08
CA ILE A 137 -12.82 2.64 -7.04
C ILE A 137 -14.06 2.34 -7.88
N LEU A 138 -13.88 1.96 -9.15
CA LEU A 138 -14.98 1.66 -10.07
C LEU A 138 -15.91 0.57 -9.51
N TRP A 139 -15.34 -0.52 -9.00
CA TRP A 139 -16.09 -1.64 -8.46
C TRP A 139 -16.90 -1.25 -7.22
N VAL A 140 -16.30 -0.50 -6.29
CA VAL A 140 -17.01 -0.04 -5.09
C VAL A 140 -18.16 0.90 -5.47
N PHE A 141 -17.94 1.87 -6.36
CA PHE A 141 -19.02 2.78 -6.82
C PHE A 141 -20.09 2.10 -7.69
N LEU A 142 -19.83 0.91 -8.23
CA LEU A 142 -20.85 0.15 -8.96
C LEU A 142 -21.81 -0.57 -8.02
N ILE A 143 -21.32 -0.97 -6.84
CA ILE A 143 -22.09 -1.73 -5.84
C ILE A 143 -22.93 -0.81 -4.96
N TYR A 144 -22.48 0.43 -4.76
CA TYR A 144 -23.00 1.39 -3.79
C TYR A 144 -23.63 2.63 -4.45
#